data_AF-A0A2A5AES7-F1
#
_entry.id   AF-A0A2A5AES7-F1
#
_cell.length_a   1.000
_cell.length_b   1.000
_cell.length_c   1.000
_cell.angle_alpha   90.00
_cell.angle_beta   90.00
_cell.angle_gamma   90.00
#
_symmetry.space_group_name_H-M   'P 1'
#
loop_
_entity.id
_entity.type
_entity.pdbx_description
1 polymer ?
#
loop_
_entity_poly.entity_id
_entity_poly.type
_entity_poly.pdbx_seq_one_letter_code
_entity_poly.pdbx_strand_id
1 'polypeptide(L)'
;MLNYSRSTHLHKFTRVLSITFISLASFFAFIPLTHAGVLVTNPARQLEVTVIKGQQLGFILGQPAKDFSIMVANETGVTPIAFQFDDTNIKGLTFVPGGNVPAKGTEGLIDPDDELVFMYKDMGIKASKESFEHIEGQLISELEITEDGISRYAYLLKGNSQRSSKIYANYNFETGYLETETYSLQFDPDNIMVWSDWNIKGFEGTGSAPNILDTMKIRIFAKLGFLKASLHNGIVPVQMLAAKNGPIRAVVESDVSLGLFGVDILTGGLSVTFSAQTIEYPIFAIIPKAANVLSSLDIDVTLDYIDFEGSRYRTALGPKEPLITGQKVSDKVRSQYKSDLDNPWIAISTGKKWDMFFMFNTIKGFRPGLQALYRDSGAGDKTNKPERFKGSSAELGVKLSDIPVGVDTKLSYNLYFGPDLWQGNNPEKAAFDILNPAIVIVKENLIAIN
;
A
#
# COMPACT_ATOMS: atom_id res chain seq x y z
N MET A 1 34.75 -29.39 -48.50
CA MET A 1 36.21 -29.60 -48.62
C MET A 1 36.74 -28.53 -49.57
N LEU A 2 37.36 -27.48 -49.03
CA LEU A 2 38.43 -26.65 -49.63
C LEU A 2 38.54 -25.33 -48.86
N ASN A 3 39.77 -25.08 -48.44
CA ASN A 3 40.29 -23.93 -47.70
C ASN A 3 40.18 -22.63 -48.50
N TYR A 4 40.24 -21.46 -47.83
CA TYR A 4 41.46 -20.64 -47.83
C TYR A 4 41.31 -19.38 -46.95
N SER A 5 42.22 -19.27 -45.99
CA SER A 5 42.61 -18.01 -45.34
C SER A 5 43.62 -17.29 -46.25
N ARG A 6 43.48 -15.97 -46.40
CA ARG A 6 44.62 -15.04 -46.47
C ARG A 6 44.16 -13.59 -46.30
N SER A 7 44.76 -12.95 -45.31
CA SER A 7 44.79 -11.50 -45.13
C SER A 7 45.90 -10.91 -46.01
N THR A 8 45.67 -9.73 -46.58
CA THR A 8 46.71 -8.70 -46.80
C THR A 8 46.08 -7.31 -46.88
N HIS A 9 46.69 -6.37 -46.16
CA HIS A 9 46.45 -4.93 -46.11
C HIS A 9 46.58 -4.22 -47.48
N LEU A 10 45.82 -3.14 -47.70
CA LEU A 10 46.39 -1.82 -48.03
C LEU A 10 45.36 -0.67 -47.96
N HIS A 11 45.82 0.48 -47.46
CA HIS A 11 45.13 1.76 -47.29
C HIS A 11 44.48 2.34 -48.56
N LYS A 12 43.32 2.98 -48.40
CA LYS A 12 42.99 4.26 -49.06
C LYS A 12 42.18 5.18 -48.16
N PHE A 13 42.70 6.41 -48.04
CA PHE A 13 42.12 7.60 -47.46
C PHE A 13 40.81 8.00 -48.17
N THR A 14 39.78 8.34 -47.39
CA THR A 14 38.77 9.31 -47.82
C THR A 14 38.31 10.13 -46.62
N ARG A 15 38.56 11.43 -46.66
CA ARG A 15 38.08 12.44 -45.71
C ARG A 15 36.55 12.44 -45.69
N VAL A 16 35.95 12.29 -44.51
CA VAL A 16 34.56 12.70 -44.28
C VAL A 16 34.59 13.90 -43.33
N LEU A 17 33.97 14.98 -43.80
CA LEU A 17 33.74 16.22 -43.07
C LEU A 17 32.82 15.93 -41.88
N SER A 18 33.31 16.07 -40.65
CA SER A 18 32.45 16.09 -39.47
C SER A 18 31.86 17.49 -39.32
N ILE A 19 30.59 17.65 -39.68
CA ILE A 19 29.79 18.84 -39.34
C ILE A 19 29.26 18.61 -37.92
N THR A 20 29.86 19.30 -36.95
CA THR A 20 29.42 19.32 -35.56
C THR A 20 28.13 20.14 -35.45
N PHE A 21 26.97 19.48 -35.37
CA PHE A 21 25.75 20.12 -34.90
C PHE A 21 25.85 20.27 -33.38
N ILE A 22 26.09 21.50 -32.90
CA ILE A 22 25.93 21.87 -31.51
C ILE A 22 24.43 21.92 -31.25
N SER A 23 23.87 20.80 -30.80
CA SER A 23 22.56 20.74 -30.17
C SER A 23 22.67 21.42 -28.80
N LEU A 24 22.19 22.66 -28.71
CA LEU A 24 22.00 23.37 -27.45
C LEU A 24 20.89 22.63 -26.68
N ALA A 25 21.28 21.62 -25.89
CA ALA A 25 20.37 20.96 -24.97
C ALA A 25 20.06 21.94 -23.84
N SER A 26 18.93 22.63 -23.97
CA SER A 26 18.32 23.37 -22.88
C SER A 26 17.98 22.36 -21.77
N PHE A 27 18.87 22.26 -20.79
CA PHE A 27 18.55 21.67 -19.49
C PHE A 27 17.45 22.52 -18.86
N PHE A 28 16.19 22.15 -19.11
CA PHE A 28 15.13 22.48 -18.17
C PHE A 28 15.45 21.70 -16.91
N ALA A 29 16.05 22.37 -15.93
CA ALA A 29 16.03 21.90 -14.57
C ALA A 29 14.56 21.77 -14.18
N PHE A 30 14.06 20.53 -14.12
CA PHE A 30 12.87 20.22 -13.34
C PHE A 30 13.24 20.55 -11.89
N ILE A 31 12.92 21.77 -11.47
CA ILE A 31 12.84 22.07 -10.04
C ILE A 31 11.59 21.31 -9.60
N PRO A 32 11.70 20.25 -8.77
CA PRO A 32 10.52 19.71 -8.14
C PRO A 32 9.91 20.86 -7.32
N LEU A 33 8.74 21.33 -7.71
CA LEU A 33 7.96 22.20 -6.83
C LEU A 33 7.60 21.33 -5.61
N THR A 34 8.43 21.41 -4.57
CA THR A 34 8.09 20.95 -3.24
C THR A 34 6.90 21.79 -2.79
N HIS A 35 5.70 21.25 -2.95
CA HIS A 35 4.43 21.96 -2.75
C HIS A 35 4.06 22.18 -1.27
N ALA A 36 4.91 21.78 -0.33
CA ALA A 36 4.70 21.96 1.10
C ALA A 36 5.92 22.63 1.74
N GLY A 37 5.70 23.77 2.43
CA GLY A 37 6.75 24.56 3.09
C GLY A 37 7.31 23.93 4.38
N VAL A 38 6.85 22.74 4.78
CA VAL A 38 7.31 22.07 6.00
C VAL A 38 7.84 20.68 5.67
N LEU A 39 9.15 20.49 5.79
CA LEU A 39 9.80 19.19 5.58
C LEU A 39 9.19 18.14 6.53
N VAL A 40 8.79 16.99 5.98
CA VAL A 40 8.39 15.81 6.75
C VAL A 40 9.60 14.89 6.85
N THR A 41 10.26 14.88 8.01
CA THR A 41 11.48 14.08 8.23
C THR A 41 11.19 12.66 8.69
N ASN A 42 10.00 12.41 9.24
CA ASN A 42 9.55 11.08 9.65
C ASN A 42 9.18 10.26 8.40
N PRO A 43 9.89 9.16 8.08
CA PRO A 43 9.63 8.34 6.90
C PRO A 43 8.26 7.66 6.91
N ALA A 44 7.70 7.32 8.08
CA ALA A 44 6.35 6.75 8.16
C ALA A 44 5.27 7.78 7.78
N ARG A 45 5.44 9.03 8.22
CA ARG A 45 4.51 10.14 7.88
C ARG A 45 4.57 10.55 6.41
N GLN A 46 5.64 10.22 5.69
CA GLN A 46 5.70 10.42 4.22
C GLN A 46 4.73 9.51 3.47
N LEU A 47 4.43 8.33 4.03
CA LEU A 47 3.50 7.35 3.43
C LEU A 47 2.03 7.65 3.82
N GLU A 48 1.82 8.49 4.83
CA GLU A 48 0.53 8.56 5.52
C GLU A 48 -0.54 9.27 4.70
N VAL A 49 -1.66 8.57 4.54
CA VAL A 49 -2.94 9.15 4.17
C VAL A 49 -3.62 9.65 5.44
N THR A 50 -3.77 10.96 5.56
CA THR A 50 -4.54 11.58 6.62
C THR A 50 -6.03 11.29 6.37
N VAL A 51 -6.73 10.79 7.39
CA VAL A 51 -8.16 10.44 7.33
C VAL A 51 -8.94 11.23 8.37
N ILE A 52 -9.99 11.95 7.95
CA ILE A 52 -10.91 12.66 8.83
C ILE A 52 -12.31 12.12 8.58
N LYS A 53 -12.97 11.63 9.63
CA LYS A 53 -14.35 11.12 9.53
C LYS A 53 -15.35 12.26 9.34
N GLY A 54 -16.40 12.01 8.56
CA GLY A 54 -17.49 12.97 8.34
C GLY A 54 -18.12 13.46 9.64
N GLN A 55 -18.22 12.59 10.66
CA GLN A 55 -18.68 12.99 11.99
C GLN A 55 -17.80 14.08 12.64
N GLN A 56 -16.49 14.10 12.38
CA GLN A 56 -15.58 15.16 12.84
C GLN A 56 -15.80 16.48 12.06
N LEU A 57 -16.47 16.41 10.92
CA LEU A 57 -16.86 17.53 10.06
C LEU A 57 -18.37 17.80 10.18
N GLY A 58 -18.92 17.74 11.41
CA GLY A 58 -20.36 17.84 11.66
C GLY A 58 -21.06 19.05 11.02
N PHE A 59 -20.34 20.14 10.80
CA PHE A 59 -20.82 21.39 10.18
C PHE A 59 -21.02 21.31 8.65
N ILE A 60 -20.61 20.22 7.99
CA ILE A 60 -20.84 19.99 6.54
C ILE A 60 -21.65 18.74 6.21
N LEU A 61 -22.19 18.04 7.21
CA LEU A 61 -22.99 16.84 6.97
C LEU A 61 -24.21 17.12 6.07
N GLY A 62 -24.50 16.19 5.17
CA GLY A 62 -25.57 16.28 4.18
C GLY A 62 -25.31 17.25 3.02
N GLN A 63 -24.15 17.91 2.98
CA GLN A 63 -23.76 18.77 1.86
C GLN A 63 -23.03 17.97 0.78
N PRO A 64 -23.10 18.37 -0.50
CA PRO A 64 -22.40 17.69 -1.58
C PRO A 64 -20.88 17.78 -1.42
N ALA A 65 -20.19 16.63 -1.47
CA ALA A 65 -18.72 16.57 -1.34
C ALA A 65 -17.98 17.43 -2.39
N LYS A 66 -18.55 17.53 -3.60
CA LYS A 66 -17.99 18.30 -4.72
C LYS A 66 -17.88 19.80 -4.45
N ASP A 67 -18.64 20.33 -3.49
CA ASP A 67 -18.70 21.76 -3.18
C ASP A 67 -17.49 22.22 -2.34
N PHE A 68 -16.64 21.28 -1.91
CA PHE A 68 -15.50 21.56 -1.05
C PHE A 68 -14.17 21.41 -1.77
N SER A 69 -13.14 22.10 -1.26
CA SER A 69 -11.75 21.91 -1.65
C SER A 69 -10.83 21.95 -0.43
N ILE A 70 -9.63 21.37 -0.58
CA ILE A 70 -8.55 21.48 0.41
C ILE A 70 -7.44 22.34 -0.16
N MET A 71 -7.07 23.36 0.60
CA MET A 71 -6.00 24.29 0.29
C MET A 71 -4.89 24.18 1.32
N VAL A 72 -3.67 24.55 0.91
CA VAL A 72 -2.52 24.65 1.79
C VAL A 72 -1.87 26.02 1.63
N ALA A 73 -1.33 26.58 2.71
CA ALA A 73 -0.46 27.74 2.64
C ALA A 73 1.01 27.31 2.62
N ASN A 74 1.78 27.97 1.77
CA ASN A 74 3.23 27.85 1.68
C ASN A 74 3.85 29.26 1.50
N GLU A 75 5.17 29.34 1.36
CA GLU A 75 5.88 30.62 1.20
C GLU A 75 5.44 31.43 -0.03
N THR A 76 4.85 30.77 -1.03
CA THR A 76 4.43 31.39 -2.30
C THR A 76 2.94 31.75 -2.33
N GLY A 77 2.16 31.37 -1.31
CA GLY A 77 0.74 31.66 -1.20
C GLY A 77 -0.10 30.43 -0.86
N VAL A 78 -1.37 30.47 -1.26
CA VAL A 78 -2.35 29.41 -0.99
C VAL A 78 -2.63 28.64 -2.28
N THR A 79 -2.45 27.31 -2.26
CA THR A 79 -2.63 26.44 -3.43
C THR A 79 -3.49 25.23 -3.09
N PRO A 80 -4.22 24.65 -4.07
CA PRO A 80 -4.99 23.43 -3.84
C PRO A 80 -4.06 22.22 -3.69
N ILE A 81 -4.42 21.30 -2.81
CA ILE A 81 -3.80 19.97 -2.72
C ILE A 81 -4.74 18.89 -3.23
N ALA A 82 -4.19 17.72 -3.54
CA ALA A 82 -5.03 16.56 -3.86
C ALA A 82 -5.79 16.14 -2.59
N PHE A 83 -7.04 15.76 -2.76
CA PHE A 83 -7.89 15.22 -1.71
C PHE A 83 -9.00 14.38 -2.35
N GLN A 84 -9.69 13.58 -1.55
CA GLN A 84 -10.94 12.94 -1.96
C GLN A 84 -11.88 12.77 -0.76
N PHE A 85 -13.18 12.77 -1.04
CA PHE A 85 -14.18 12.24 -0.12
C PHE A 85 -14.50 10.81 -0.53
N ASP A 86 -14.46 9.91 0.44
CA ASP A 86 -14.79 8.51 0.26
C ASP A 86 -16.03 8.16 1.07
N ASP A 87 -17.12 7.96 0.33
CA ASP A 87 -18.34 7.34 0.85
C ASP A 87 -18.00 5.98 1.46
N THR A 88 -18.66 5.62 2.55
CA THR A 88 -18.48 4.32 3.21
C THR A 88 -19.62 3.37 2.85
N ASN A 89 -19.33 2.07 2.73
CA ASN A 89 -20.35 1.03 2.50
C ASN A 89 -20.86 0.42 3.82
N ILE A 90 -21.92 -0.38 3.77
CA ILE A 90 -22.54 -0.97 4.98
C ILE A 90 -21.61 -1.91 5.77
N LYS A 91 -20.45 -2.29 5.22
CA LYS A 91 -19.42 -3.09 5.88
C LYS A 91 -18.29 -2.24 6.49
N GLY A 92 -18.38 -0.92 6.42
CA GLY A 92 -17.37 -0.01 6.96
C GLY A 92 -16.07 -0.02 6.14
N LEU A 93 -16.18 -0.20 4.83
CA LEU A 93 -15.10 -0.06 3.84
C LEU A 93 -15.45 1.09 2.89
N THR A 94 -14.49 1.60 2.13
CA THR A 94 -14.77 2.57 1.06
C THR A 94 -15.77 1.98 0.08
N PHE A 95 -16.83 2.72 -0.21
CA PHE A 95 -17.82 2.36 -1.21
C PHE A 95 -17.22 2.51 -2.62
N VAL A 96 -17.35 1.45 -3.42
CA VAL A 96 -16.96 1.44 -4.84
C VAL A 96 -18.23 1.28 -5.69
N PRO A 97 -18.62 2.29 -6.48
CA PRO A 97 -19.74 2.17 -7.41
C PRO A 97 -19.54 0.99 -8.38
N GLY A 98 -20.58 0.17 -8.55
CA GLY A 98 -20.52 -1.07 -9.34
C GLY A 98 -20.11 -2.31 -8.55
N GLY A 99 -19.69 -2.15 -7.30
CA GLY A 99 -19.48 -3.25 -6.35
C GLY A 99 -20.78 -3.86 -5.81
N ASN A 100 -20.64 -4.95 -5.05
CA ASN A 100 -21.78 -5.70 -4.51
C ASN A 100 -22.24 -5.21 -3.13
N VAL A 101 -21.46 -4.36 -2.46
CA VAL A 101 -21.79 -3.84 -1.13
C VAL A 101 -22.38 -2.44 -1.25
N PRO A 102 -23.64 -2.21 -0.82
CA PRO A 102 -24.28 -0.92 -0.98
C PRO A 102 -23.61 0.17 -0.12
N ALA A 103 -23.67 1.41 -0.59
CA ALA A 103 -23.30 2.59 0.18
C ALA A 103 -24.09 2.67 1.49
N LYS A 104 -23.45 3.19 2.53
CA LYS A 104 -24.05 3.51 3.80
C LYS A 104 -24.35 5.01 3.82
N GLY A 105 -25.59 5.37 3.56
CA GLY A 105 -26.01 6.77 3.44
C GLY A 105 -26.35 7.13 2.01
N THR A 106 -26.04 8.36 1.59
CA THR A 106 -26.39 8.92 0.28
C THR A 106 -25.12 9.25 -0.49
N GLU A 107 -24.89 8.54 -1.60
CA GLU A 107 -23.72 8.74 -2.46
C GLU A 107 -23.52 10.22 -2.84
N GLY A 108 -22.28 10.71 -2.67
CA GLY A 108 -21.88 12.07 -3.01
C GLY A 108 -22.34 13.17 -2.04
N LEU A 109 -23.11 12.85 -1.01
CA LEU A 109 -23.33 13.71 0.15
C LEU A 109 -22.41 13.27 1.29
N ILE A 110 -21.95 14.22 2.09
CA ILE A 110 -21.07 13.89 3.22
C ILE A 110 -21.90 13.30 4.35
N ASP A 111 -21.72 12.01 4.61
CA ASP A 111 -22.31 11.27 5.71
C ASP A 111 -21.35 11.10 6.91
N PRO A 112 -21.84 10.75 8.11
CA PRO A 112 -21.00 10.67 9.31
C PRO A 112 -19.82 9.68 9.24
N ASP A 113 -19.97 8.59 8.48
CA ASP A 113 -18.97 7.52 8.39
C ASP A 113 -17.93 7.75 7.29
N ASP A 114 -18.22 8.68 6.37
CA ASP A 114 -17.38 8.99 5.22
C ASP A 114 -16.03 9.54 5.62
N GLU A 115 -15.09 9.50 4.68
CA GLU A 115 -13.70 9.89 4.91
C GLU A 115 -13.30 11.02 3.99
N LEU A 116 -12.93 12.17 4.55
CA LEU A 116 -12.07 13.13 3.86
C LEU A 116 -10.64 12.63 3.99
N VAL A 117 -9.96 12.42 2.85
CA VAL A 117 -8.57 11.98 2.85
C VAL A 117 -7.66 12.85 1.98
N PHE A 118 -6.42 13.03 2.41
CA PHE A 118 -5.33 13.71 1.72
C PHE A 118 -3.98 13.20 2.25
N MET A 119 -2.86 13.48 1.57
CA MET A 119 -1.55 13.04 2.05
C MET A 119 -1.02 13.95 3.17
N TYR A 120 -0.54 13.37 4.27
CA TYR A 120 0.06 14.11 5.39
C TYR A 120 1.15 15.08 4.92
N LYS A 121 2.01 14.61 4.01
CA LYS A 121 3.14 15.36 3.47
C LYS A 121 2.76 16.59 2.62
N ASP A 122 1.50 16.72 2.23
CA ASP A 122 1.01 17.86 1.46
C ASP A 122 0.52 19.01 2.34
N MET A 123 0.47 18.83 3.66
CA MET A 123 0.15 19.91 4.60
C MET A 123 1.28 20.94 4.69
N GLY A 124 0.94 22.19 5.00
CA GLY A 124 1.86 23.31 4.92
C GLY A 124 1.94 24.14 6.19
N ILE A 125 2.38 25.39 6.01
CA ILE A 125 2.53 26.33 7.11
C ILE A 125 1.17 26.93 7.50
N LYS A 126 1.13 27.57 8.66
CA LYS A 126 -0.05 28.32 9.08
C LYS A 126 -0.27 29.52 8.16
N ALA A 127 -1.45 29.59 7.56
CA ALA A 127 -1.92 30.73 6.79
C ALA A 127 -2.23 31.93 7.70
N SER A 128 -2.00 33.13 7.18
CA SER A 128 -2.57 34.35 7.75
C SER A 128 -4.01 34.54 7.25
N LYS A 129 -4.78 35.45 7.85
CA LYS A 129 -6.14 35.74 7.35
C LYS A 129 -6.11 36.33 5.95
N GLU A 130 -5.12 37.19 5.69
CA GLU A 130 -4.90 37.86 4.41
C GLU A 130 -4.59 36.87 3.28
N SER A 131 -4.09 35.68 3.63
CA SER A 131 -3.77 34.61 2.67
C SER A 131 -5.01 34.11 1.90
N PHE A 132 -6.22 34.31 2.45
CA PHE A 132 -7.47 33.87 1.83
C PHE A 132 -8.31 35.01 1.22
N GLU A 133 -7.90 36.28 1.32
CA GLU A 133 -8.70 37.43 0.85
C GLU A 133 -9.01 37.37 -0.66
N HIS A 134 -8.12 36.76 -1.44
CA HIS A 134 -8.23 36.64 -2.90
C HIS A 134 -8.53 35.22 -3.37
N ILE A 135 -8.81 34.30 -2.44
CA ILE A 135 -9.14 32.91 -2.77
C ILE A 135 -10.65 32.79 -2.88
N GLU A 136 -11.12 32.22 -3.99
CA GLU A 136 -12.54 31.93 -4.19
C GLU A 136 -13.06 30.99 -3.09
N GLY A 137 -14.27 31.23 -2.62
CA GLY A 137 -14.95 30.38 -1.65
C GLY A 137 -14.78 30.84 -0.21
N GLN A 138 -15.38 30.07 0.69
CA GLN A 138 -15.45 30.38 2.11
C GLN A 138 -14.56 29.42 2.89
N LEU A 139 -13.62 29.94 3.68
CA LEU A 139 -12.86 29.14 4.63
C LEU A 139 -13.78 28.68 5.77
N ILE A 140 -14.01 27.37 5.86
CA ILE A 140 -14.91 26.79 6.86
C ILE A 140 -14.19 26.02 7.96
N SER A 141 -12.96 25.52 7.71
CA SER A 141 -12.19 24.85 8.74
C SER A 141 -10.68 24.94 8.54
N GLU A 142 -9.95 25.05 9.65
CA GLU A 142 -8.51 24.81 9.75
C GLU A 142 -8.30 23.37 10.26
N LEU A 143 -7.50 22.60 9.54
CA LEU A 143 -7.10 21.23 9.87
C LEU A 143 -5.65 21.27 10.35
N GLU A 144 -5.41 20.99 11.62
CA GLU A 144 -4.08 21.04 12.21
C GLU A 144 -3.62 19.65 12.63
N ILE A 145 -2.37 19.32 12.30
CA ILE A 145 -1.63 18.22 12.92
C ILE A 145 -0.41 18.80 13.61
N THR A 146 -0.21 18.45 14.88
CA THR A 146 0.99 18.83 15.65
C THR A 146 1.68 17.59 16.18
N GLU A 147 2.91 17.36 15.73
CA GLU A 147 3.78 16.26 16.17
C GLU A 147 5.20 16.81 16.39
N ASP A 148 5.87 16.33 17.43
CA ASP A 148 7.25 16.74 17.79
C ASP A 148 7.46 18.27 17.83
N GLY A 149 6.42 19.01 18.24
CA GLY A 149 6.43 20.47 18.32
C GLY A 149 6.30 21.20 16.98
N ILE A 150 6.09 20.48 15.87
CA ILE A 150 5.91 21.06 14.54
C ILE A 150 4.44 20.92 14.11
N SER A 151 3.76 22.05 13.97
CA SER A 151 2.40 22.11 13.45
C SER A 151 2.37 22.21 11.93
N ARG A 152 1.42 21.50 11.31
CA ARG A 152 1.12 21.54 9.88
C ARG A 152 -0.35 21.80 9.68
N TYR A 153 -0.68 22.49 8.59
CA TYR A 153 -2.02 23.01 8.35
C TYR A 153 -2.52 22.67 6.95
N ALA A 154 -3.80 22.34 6.87
CA ALA A 154 -4.60 22.31 5.66
C ALA A 154 -5.92 23.03 5.92
N TYR A 155 -6.57 23.50 4.86
CA TYR A 155 -7.72 24.39 4.97
C TYR A 155 -8.86 23.89 4.11
N LEU A 156 -10.00 23.65 4.73
CA LEU A 156 -11.22 23.25 4.04
C LEU A 156 -12.00 24.48 3.61
N LEU A 157 -12.26 24.60 2.32
CA LEU A 157 -13.04 25.69 1.73
C LEU A 157 -14.32 25.16 1.09
N LYS A 158 -15.40 25.95 1.15
CA LYS A 158 -16.65 25.71 0.43
C LYS A 158 -16.79 26.68 -0.75
N GLY A 159 -17.28 26.20 -1.89
CA GLY A 159 -17.50 27.01 -3.09
C GLY A 159 -16.20 27.41 -3.81
N ASN A 160 -15.07 26.79 -3.47
CA ASN A 160 -13.82 26.97 -4.18
C ASN A 160 -13.71 25.92 -5.30
N SER A 161 -13.50 26.38 -6.54
CA SER A 161 -13.44 25.49 -7.72
C SER A 161 -12.03 24.94 -8.00
N GLN A 162 -10.99 25.45 -7.33
CA GLN A 162 -9.62 25.07 -7.60
C GLN A 162 -9.34 23.62 -7.17
N ARG A 163 -8.60 22.88 -7.99
CA ARG A 163 -8.23 21.48 -7.74
C ARG A 163 -6.77 21.26 -8.11
N SER A 164 -6.09 20.42 -7.33
CA SER A 164 -4.76 19.93 -7.70
C SER A 164 -4.89 18.93 -8.86
N SER A 165 -3.94 18.97 -9.79
CA SER A 165 -3.82 17.94 -10.85
C SER A 165 -3.06 16.70 -10.37
N LYS A 166 -2.58 16.68 -9.12
CA LYS A 166 -1.81 15.57 -8.58
C LYS A 166 -2.70 14.35 -8.36
N ILE A 167 -2.23 13.20 -8.83
CA ILE A 167 -2.86 11.89 -8.64
C ILE A 167 -1.81 10.96 -8.05
N TYR A 168 -2.11 10.36 -6.90
CA TYR A 168 -1.20 9.51 -6.15
C TYR A 168 -1.31 8.03 -6.50
N ALA A 169 -2.49 7.58 -6.93
CA ALA A 169 -2.72 6.21 -7.34
C ALA A 169 -3.85 6.17 -8.38
N ASN A 170 -3.66 5.37 -9.41
CA ASN A 170 -4.65 5.13 -10.44
C ASN A 170 -4.57 3.68 -10.90
N TYR A 171 -5.70 3.00 -10.87
CA TYR A 171 -5.85 1.62 -11.33
C TYR A 171 -6.63 1.58 -12.64
N ASN A 172 -6.07 0.92 -13.65
CA ASN A 172 -6.79 0.58 -14.87
C ASN A 172 -7.46 -0.78 -14.69
N PHE A 173 -8.79 -0.77 -14.56
CA PHE A 173 -9.58 -1.97 -14.33
C PHE A 173 -9.56 -2.96 -15.49
N GLU A 174 -9.49 -2.48 -16.74
CA GLU A 174 -9.49 -3.34 -17.92
C GLU A 174 -8.17 -4.08 -18.10
N THR A 175 -7.05 -3.43 -17.78
CA THR A 175 -5.71 -4.01 -17.98
C THR A 175 -5.09 -4.57 -16.72
N GLY A 176 -5.66 -4.31 -15.54
CA GLY A 176 -5.08 -4.67 -14.24
C GLY A 176 -3.84 -3.82 -13.87
N TYR A 177 -3.54 -2.76 -14.61
CA TYR A 177 -2.33 -1.96 -14.39
C TYR A 177 -2.55 -0.90 -13.31
N LEU A 178 -1.72 -0.94 -12.27
CA LEU A 178 -1.65 0.07 -11.22
C LEU A 178 -0.44 0.99 -11.44
N GLU A 179 -0.68 2.30 -11.42
CA GLU A 179 0.36 3.33 -11.39
C GLU A 179 0.15 4.21 -10.16
N THR A 180 1.20 4.44 -9.38
CA THR A 180 1.17 5.34 -8.22
C THR A 180 2.29 6.37 -8.30
N GLU A 181 2.35 7.31 -7.35
CA GLU A 181 3.44 8.27 -7.29
C GLU A 181 4.82 7.61 -7.19
N THR A 182 4.93 6.43 -6.56
CA THR A 182 6.24 5.81 -6.24
C THR A 182 6.45 4.40 -6.80
N TYR A 183 5.42 3.73 -7.29
CA TYR A 183 5.54 2.39 -7.86
C TYR A 183 4.48 2.10 -8.93
N SER A 184 4.69 1.03 -9.67
CA SER A 184 3.66 0.40 -10.49
C SER A 184 3.62 -1.10 -10.27
N LEU A 185 2.48 -1.70 -10.59
CA LEU A 185 2.23 -3.12 -10.40
C LEU A 185 1.29 -3.61 -11.50
N GLN A 186 1.55 -4.79 -12.04
CA GLN A 186 0.68 -5.44 -13.01
C GLN A 186 -0.12 -6.54 -12.31
N PHE A 187 -1.42 -6.35 -12.15
CA PHE A 187 -2.31 -7.41 -11.67
C PHE A 187 -2.81 -8.25 -12.85
N ASP A 188 -3.20 -9.48 -12.56
CA ASP A 188 -4.11 -10.21 -13.44
C ASP A 188 -5.46 -9.47 -13.45
N PRO A 189 -5.97 -9.00 -14.62
CA PRO A 189 -7.23 -8.26 -14.69
C PRO A 189 -8.44 -9.09 -14.24
N ASP A 190 -8.32 -10.41 -14.14
CA ASP A 190 -9.36 -11.30 -13.65
C ASP A 190 -9.13 -11.73 -12.18
N ASN A 191 -7.98 -11.41 -11.57
CA ASN A 191 -7.64 -11.84 -10.21
C ASN A 191 -6.67 -10.89 -9.48
N ILE A 192 -7.20 -10.00 -8.63
CA ILE A 192 -6.42 -9.04 -7.83
C ILE A 192 -5.39 -9.67 -6.86
N MET A 193 -5.49 -10.98 -6.57
CA MET A 193 -4.52 -11.67 -5.71
C MET A 193 -3.31 -12.19 -6.48
N VAL A 194 -3.28 -12.04 -7.79
CA VAL A 194 -2.17 -12.41 -8.67
C VAL A 194 -1.60 -11.15 -9.28
N TRP A 195 -0.32 -10.90 -9.00
CA TRP A 195 0.39 -9.75 -9.55
C TRP A 195 1.83 -10.08 -9.91
N SER A 196 2.35 -9.24 -10.80
CA SER A 196 3.69 -9.24 -11.35
C SER A 196 4.28 -7.83 -11.41
N ASP A 197 5.58 -7.77 -11.72
CA ASP A 197 6.27 -6.59 -12.23
C ASP A 197 6.14 -5.35 -11.33
N TRP A 198 6.41 -5.55 -10.04
CA TRP A 198 6.43 -4.47 -9.05
C TRP A 198 7.63 -3.56 -9.29
N ASN A 199 7.42 -2.50 -10.04
CA ASN A 199 8.46 -1.53 -10.34
C ASN A 199 8.41 -0.38 -9.33
N ILE A 200 9.50 -0.18 -8.59
CA ILE A 200 9.63 0.97 -7.68
C ILE A 200 10.33 2.09 -8.45
N LYS A 201 9.74 3.28 -8.47
CA LYS A 201 10.29 4.41 -9.21
C LYS A 201 11.62 4.86 -8.62
N GLY A 202 12.62 4.98 -9.48
CA GLY A 202 13.99 5.31 -9.06
C GLY A 202 14.78 4.11 -8.51
N PHE A 203 14.24 2.89 -8.58
CA PHE A 203 14.96 1.66 -8.30
C PHE A 203 15.37 0.98 -9.61
N GLU A 204 16.66 0.64 -9.75
CA GLU A 204 17.23 0.09 -11.00
C GLU A 204 17.01 -1.43 -11.15
N GLY A 205 16.44 -2.09 -10.14
CA GLY A 205 16.28 -3.54 -10.11
C GLY A 205 17.31 -4.24 -9.22
N THR A 206 17.18 -5.56 -9.14
CA THR A 206 18.13 -6.47 -8.50
C THR A 206 19.04 -7.11 -9.55
N GLY A 207 19.94 -8.02 -9.14
CA GLY A 207 20.82 -8.71 -10.08
C GLY A 207 20.07 -9.63 -11.06
N SER A 208 18.93 -10.16 -10.63
CA SER A 208 18.17 -11.21 -11.32
C SER A 208 16.79 -10.74 -11.83
N ALA A 209 16.31 -9.56 -11.42
CA ALA A 209 15.00 -9.04 -11.80
C ALA A 209 14.95 -7.50 -11.81
N PRO A 210 14.02 -6.88 -12.54
CA PRO A 210 13.81 -5.43 -12.48
C PRO A 210 13.10 -4.97 -11.19
N ASN A 211 12.68 -5.90 -10.33
CA ASN A 211 11.81 -5.68 -9.17
C ASN A 211 12.34 -6.39 -7.90
N ILE A 212 11.89 -5.92 -6.73
CA ILE A 212 12.32 -6.43 -5.42
C ILE A 212 11.54 -7.67 -4.98
N LEU A 213 10.27 -7.75 -5.38
CA LEU A 213 9.37 -8.84 -5.01
C LEU A 213 8.95 -9.62 -6.25
N ASP A 214 9.00 -10.94 -6.18
CA ASP A 214 8.43 -11.77 -7.24
C ASP A 214 6.91 -11.71 -7.17
N THR A 215 6.31 -12.18 -6.08
CA THR A 215 4.85 -12.18 -5.93
C THR A 215 4.42 -12.27 -4.47
N MET A 216 3.13 -12.09 -4.23
CA MET A 216 2.49 -12.46 -2.97
C MET A 216 1.99 -13.90 -3.09
N LYS A 217 2.35 -14.76 -2.13
CA LYS A 217 1.92 -16.16 -2.08
C LYS A 217 0.91 -16.35 -0.98
N ILE A 218 -0.31 -16.67 -1.36
CA ILE A 218 -1.36 -17.21 -0.50
C ILE A 218 -1.31 -18.73 -0.61
N ARG A 219 -1.27 -19.43 0.53
CA ARG A 219 -1.34 -20.90 0.58
C ARG A 219 -2.41 -21.31 1.59
N ILE A 220 -3.44 -21.99 1.12
CA ILE A 220 -4.53 -22.47 1.97
C ILE A 220 -4.36 -23.98 2.14
N PHE A 221 -4.26 -24.44 3.38
CA PHE A 221 -4.13 -25.85 3.72
C PHE A 221 -5.34 -26.29 4.52
N ALA A 222 -6.09 -27.27 4.00
CA ALA A 222 -7.27 -27.81 4.66
C ALA A 222 -7.17 -29.33 4.81
N LYS A 223 -7.73 -29.85 5.91
CA LYS A 223 -7.83 -31.30 6.16
C LYS A 223 -9.22 -31.72 6.58
N LEU A 224 -9.73 -32.80 6.01
CA LEU A 224 -10.96 -33.47 6.42
C LEU A 224 -10.64 -34.95 6.67
N GLY A 225 -10.37 -35.32 7.93
CA GLY A 225 -9.88 -36.64 8.27
C GLY A 225 -8.54 -36.94 7.58
N PHE A 226 -8.51 -37.94 6.69
CA PHE A 226 -7.32 -38.29 5.90
C PHE A 226 -7.17 -37.47 4.61
N LEU A 227 -8.22 -36.77 4.17
CA LEU A 227 -8.19 -35.93 2.97
C LEU A 227 -7.40 -34.64 3.25
N LYS A 228 -6.58 -34.22 2.28
CA LYS A 228 -5.75 -33.01 2.36
C LYS A 228 -5.89 -32.21 1.08
N ALA A 229 -6.06 -30.90 1.21
CA ALA A 229 -6.09 -29.96 0.11
C ALA A 229 -5.06 -28.86 0.36
N SER A 230 -4.40 -28.43 -0.72
CA SER A 230 -3.50 -27.28 -0.72
C SER A 230 -3.85 -26.43 -1.93
N LEU A 231 -4.17 -25.17 -1.71
CA LEU A 231 -4.52 -24.20 -2.74
C LEU A 231 -3.51 -23.06 -2.76
N HIS A 232 -3.41 -22.39 -3.90
CA HIS A 232 -2.61 -21.19 -4.09
C HIS A 232 -3.42 -20.11 -4.83
N ASN A 233 -2.89 -18.88 -4.91
CA ASN A 233 -3.57 -17.69 -5.42
C ASN A 233 -4.36 -17.94 -6.72
N GLY A 234 -3.70 -18.49 -7.75
CA GLY A 234 -4.32 -18.73 -9.05
C GLY A 234 -5.40 -19.82 -9.10
N ILE A 235 -5.68 -20.53 -8.00
CA ILE A 235 -6.78 -21.50 -7.92
C ILE A 235 -7.94 -20.94 -7.08
N VAL A 236 -7.70 -19.93 -6.24
CA VAL A 236 -8.77 -19.32 -5.44
C VAL A 236 -9.67 -18.52 -6.38
N PRO A 237 -10.97 -18.85 -6.47
CA PRO A 237 -11.89 -18.12 -7.33
C PRO A 237 -12.05 -16.67 -6.84
N VAL A 238 -11.74 -15.73 -7.72
CA VAL A 238 -11.95 -14.29 -7.53
C VAL A 238 -12.80 -13.78 -8.68
N GLN A 239 -13.74 -12.90 -8.38
CA GLN A 239 -14.50 -12.17 -9.36
C GLN A 239 -14.23 -10.68 -9.20
N MET A 240 -13.62 -10.05 -10.20
CA MET A 240 -13.41 -8.60 -10.23
C MET A 240 -14.73 -7.89 -10.48
N LEU A 241 -15.07 -6.89 -9.65
CA LEU A 241 -16.37 -6.23 -9.71
C LEU A 241 -16.26 -4.81 -10.25
N ALA A 242 -15.45 -3.97 -9.60
CA ALA A 242 -15.34 -2.56 -9.93
C ALA A 242 -14.06 -1.94 -9.37
N ALA A 243 -13.71 -0.74 -9.85
CA ALA A 243 -12.68 0.10 -9.27
C ALA A 243 -13.16 1.55 -9.15
N LYS A 244 -12.73 2.21 -8.06
CA LYS A 244 -12.89 3.65 -7.82
C LYS A 244 -11.51 4.29 -7.81
N ASN A 245 -11.26 5.21 -8.73
CA ASN A 245 -10.04 6.02 -8.74
C ASN A 245 -10.32 7.38 -8.11
N GLY A 246 -9.48 7.79 -7.15
CA GLY A 246 -9.45 9.12 -6.57
C GLY A 246 -8.03 9.71 -6.60
N PRO A 247 -7.87 11.03 -6.38
CA PRO A 247 -6.55 11.67 -6.37
C PRO A 247 -5.56 11.13 -5.34
N ILE A 248 -6.02 10.55 -4.22
CA ILE A 248 -5.17 10.07 -3.11
C ILE A 248 -4.96 8.56 -3.18
N ARG A 249 -6.05 7.83 -3.42
CA ARG A 249 -6.05 6.36 -3.43
C ARG A 249 -7.02 5.81 -4.47
N ALA A 250 -6.65 4.65 -5.02
CA ALA A 250 -7.53 3.82 -5.83
C ALA A 250 -8.02 2.64 -4.98
N VAL A 251 -9.27 2.23 -5.18
CA VAL A 251 -9.87 1.08 -4.48
C VAL A 251 -10.44 0.13 -5.52
N VAL A 252 -10.13 -1.16 -5.39
CA VAL A 252 -10.59 -2.22 -6.29
C VAL A 252 -11.39 -3.24 -5.49
N GLU A 253 -12.64 -3.44 -5.89
CA GLU A 253 -13.53 -4.43 -5.27
C GLU A 253 -13.58 -5.71 -6.08
N SER A 254 -13.53 -6.83 -5.35
CA SER A 254 -13.67 -8.18 -5.89
C SER A 254 -14.35 -9.09 -4.87
N ASP A 255 -15.04 -10.11 -5.35
CA ASP A 255 -15.61 -11.16 -4.51
C ASP A 255 -14.72 -12.40 -4.51
N VAL A 256 -14.68 -13.09 -3.38
CA VAL A 256 -13.99 -14.35 -3.20
C VAL A 256 -14.96 -15.40 -2.64
N SER A 257 -14.95 -16.58 -3.24
CA SER A 257 -15.71 -17.72 -2.74
C SER A 257 -14.86 -18.98 -2.81
N LEU A 258 -14.81 -19.72 -1.71
CA LEU A 258 -14.00 -20.91 -1.60
C LEU A 258 -14.81 -22.06 -0.98
N GLY A 259 -14.97 -23.14 -1.76
CA GLY A 259 -15.47 -24.43 -1.30
C GLY A 259 -14.38 -25.50 -1.36
N LEU A 260 -14.30 -26.35 -0.33
CA LEU A 260 -13.38 -27.49 -0.25
C LEU A 260 -14.09 -28.73 0.29
N PHE A 261 -13.83 -29.88 -0.34
CA PHE A 261 -14.44 -31.17 0.04
C PHE A 261 -15.98 -31.15 0.08
N GLY A 262 -16.62 -30.32 -0.75
CA GLY A 262 -18.08 -30.14 -0.74
C GLY A 262 -18.60 -29.27 0.40
N VAL A 263 -17.73 -28.52 1.09
CA VAL A 263 -18.08 -27.62 2.19
C VAL A 263 -17.66 -26.21 1.81
N ASP A 264 -18.55 -25.24 1.99
CA ASP A 264 -18.21 -23.83 1.86
C ASP A 264 -17.29 -23.42 3.01
N ILE A 265 -16.12 -22.88 2.67
CA ILE A 265 -15.08 -22.52 3.65
C ILE A 265 -15.05 -21.02 3.87
N LEU A 266 -15.21 -20.24 2.80
CA LEU A 266 -15.15 -18.79 2.87
C LEU A 266 -15.98 -18.18 1.75
N THR A 267 -16.78 -17.19 2.09
CA THR A 267 -17.38 -16.26 1.12
C THR A 267 -17.14 -14.85 1.62
N GLY A 268 -16.73 -13.94 0.75
CA GLY A 268 -16.38 -12.59 1.17
C GLY A 268 -16.07 -11.66 0.01
N GLY A 269 -15.72 -10.43 0.37
CA GLY A 269 -15.25 -9.40 -0.54
C GLY A 269 -13.87 -8.91 -0.15
N LEU A 270 -13.03 -8.64 -1.15
CA LEU A 270 -11.78 -7.93 -1.04
C LEU A 270 -11.97 -6.52 -1.59
N SER A 271 -11.53 -5.51 -0.84
CA SER A 271 -11.57 -4.10 -1.23
C SER A 271 -10.15 -3.54 -1.17
N VAL A 272 -9.32 -3.88 -2.16
CA VAL A 272 -7.89 -3.57 -2.15
C VAL A 272 -7.68 -2.08 -2.37
N THR A 273 -6.96 -1.44 -1.46
CA THR A 273 -6.69 0.01 -1.49
C THR A 273 -5.23 0.26 -1.83
N PHE A 274 -4.99 1.09 -2.83
CA PHE A 274 -3.67 1.52 -3.29
C PHE A 274 -3.46 3.00 -3.01
N SER A 275 -2.37 3.34 -2.34
CA SER A 275 -1.90 4.72 -2.18
C SER A 275 -0.51 4.90 -2.77
N ALA A 276 0.10 6.08 -2.58
CA ALA A 276 1.45 6.38 -3.03
C ALA A 276 2.49 5.32 -2.65
N GLN A 277 2.39 4.74 -1.44
CA GLN A 277 3.40 3.84 -0.84
C GLN A 277 2.78 2.74 0.05
N THR A 278 1.47 2.50 -0.09
CA THR A 278 0.78 1.43 0.64
C THR A 278 -0.07 0.58 -0.29
N ILE A 279 -0.17 -0.70 0.06
CA ILE A 279 -1.16 -1.62 -0.47
C ILE A 279 -1.88 -2.24 0.72
N GLU A 280 -3.17 -2.05 0.81
CA GLU A 280 -3.99 -2.62 1.88
C GLU A 280 -4.97 -3.62 1.27
N TYR A 281 -5.04 -4.81 1.83
CA TYR A 281 -6.01 -5.85 1.45
C TYR A 281 -7.08 -6.02 2.55
N PRO A 282 -7.99 -5.06 2.76
CA PRO A 282 -9.20 -5.30 3.55
C PRO A 282 -10.02 -6.45 2.97
N ILE A 283 -10.30 -7.44 3.81
CA ILE A 283 -11.13 -8.59 3.49
C ILE A 283 -12.29 -8.62 4.48
N PHE A 284 -13.51 -8.52 3.98
CA PHE A 284 -14.70 -8.93 4.72
C PHE A 284 -15.00 -10.38 4.37
N ALA A 285 -15.01 -11.26 5.36
CA ALA A 285 -15.22 -12.69 5.14
C ALA A 285 -16.28 -13.25 6.08
N ILE A 286 -17.03 -14.23 5.55
CA ILE A 286 -17.94 -15.07 6.29
C ILE A 286 -17.39 -16.49 6.18
N ILE A 287 -17.03 -17.05 7.32
CA ILE A 287 -16.59 -18.45 7.44
C ILE A 287 -17.75 -19.20 8.09
N PRO A 288 -18.49 -20.05 7.35
CA PRO A 288 -19.71 -20.65 7.87
C PRO A 288 -19.42 -21.70 8.95
N LYS A 289 -20.36 -21.93 9.87
CA LYS A 289 -20.22 -22.95 10.94
C LYS A 289 -19.94 -24.36 10.40
N ALA A 290 -20.39 -24.66 9.17
CA ALA A 290 -20.14 -25.93 8.51
C ALA A 290 -18.64 -26.22 8.31
N ALA A 291 -17.79 -25.18 8.23
CA ALA A 291 -16.34 -25.33 8.10
C ALA A 291 -15.68 -26.02 9.32
N ASN A 292 -16.37 -26.13 10.47
CA ASN A 292 -15.90 -26.90 11.64
C ASN A 292 -15.71 -28.40 11.35
N VAL A 293 -16.27 -28.92 10.26
CA VAL A 293 -16.03 -30.31 9.86
C VAL A 293 -14.58 -30.52 9.42
N LEU A 294 -13.87 -29.45 9.02
CA LEU A 294 -12.45 -29.51 8.76
C LEU A 294 -11.67 -29.73 10.07
N SER A 295 -10.81 -30.74 10.06
CA SER A 295 -9.87 -31.00 11.15
C SER A 295 -8.74 -29.96 11.26
N SER A 296 -8.49 -29.19 10.20
CA SER A 296 -7.60 -28.03 10.22
C SER A 296 -7.85 -27.13 9.01
N LEU A 297 -7.71 -25.82 9.20
CA LEU A 297 -7.66 -24.81 8.15
C LEU A 297 -6.55 -23.81 8.50
N ASP A 298 -5.47 -23.83 7.72
CA ASP A 298 -4.34 -22.91 7.85
C ASP A 298 -4.23 -22.06 6.59
N ILE A 299 -3.87 -20.78 6.74
CA ILE A 299 -3.63 -19.86 5.62
C ILE A 299 -2.28 -19.19 5.82
N ASP A 300 -1.35 -19.41 4.91
CA ASP A 300 -0.12 -18.62 4.84
C ASP A 300 -0.29 -17.49 3.82
N VAL A 301 0.15 -16.29 4.19
CA VAL A 301 0.28 -15.16 3.27
C VAL A 301 1.71 -14.63 3.38
N THR A 302 2.49 -14.80 2.33
CA THR A 302 3.89 -14.39 2.28
C THR A 302 4.19 -13.52 1.07
N LEU A 303 5.23 -12.73 1.17
CA LEU A 303 5.89 -12.03 0.09
C LEU A 303 7.20 -12.71 -0.20
N ASP A 304 7.54 -12.77 -1.48
CA ASP A 304 8.68 -13.51 -1.99
C ASP A 304 9.69 -12.56 -2.64
N TYR A 305 10.93 -12.59 -2.16
CA TYR A 305 11.92 -11.55 -2.39
C TYR A 305 13.06 -12.03 -3.26
N ILE A 306 13.44 -11.20 -4.22
CA ILE A 306 14.42 -11.52 -5.26
C ILE A 306 15.78 -10.92 -4.89
N ASP A 307 16.82 -11.76 -4.84
CA ASP A 307 18.21 -11.38 -4.51
C ASP A 307 18.34 -10.61 -3.19
N PHE A 308 17.52 -10.96 -2.21
CA PHE A 308 17.44 -10.23 -0.95
C PHE A 308 18.43 -10.71 0.11
N GLU A 309 19.39 -11.56 -0.24
CA GLU A 309 20.44 -12.04 0.66
C GLU A 309 21.19 -10.88 1.35
N GLY A 310 21.48 -11.04 2.64
CA GLY A 310 22.11 -9.99 3.46
C GLY A 310 21.14 -8.93 4.02
N SER A 311 19.85 -8.98 3.66
CA SER A 311 18.81 -8.13 4.23
C SER A 311 18.51 -8.49 5.67
N ARG A 312 18.04 -7.50 6.43
CA ARG A 312 17.73 -7.63 7.85
C ARG A 312 16.24 -7.88 8.03
N TYR A 313 15.89 -8.93 8.77
CA TYR A 313 14.52 -9.32 9.10
C TYR A 313 14.26 -9.19 10.60
N ARG A 314 13.15 -8.55 10.96
CA ARG A 314 12.71 -8.38 12.35
C ARG A 314 11.20 -8.53 12.47
N THR A 315 10.75 -8.91 13.66
CA THR A 315 9.33 -9.03 14.01
C THR A 315 9.05 -8.28 15.30
N ALA A 316 7.78 -7.97 15.54
CA ALA A 316 7.37 -7.16 16.67
C ALA A 316 7.80 -7.68 18.04
N LEU A 317 7.75 -9.00 18.24
CA LEU A 317 8.10 -9.66 19.49
C LEU A 317 9.43 -10.42 19.42
N GLY A 318 10.19 -10.22 18.34
CA GLY A 318 11.48 -10.86 18.13
C GLY A 318 12.65 -10.14 18.80
N PRO A 319 13.86 -10.73 18.75
CA PRO A 319 15.10 -10.07 19.19
C PRO A 319 15.37 -8.73 18.49
N LYS A 320 16.23 -7.91 19.10
CA LYS A 320 16.71 -6.63 18.54
C LYS A 320 17.74 -6.84 17.44
N GLU A 321 18.49 -7.92 17.55
CA GLU A 321 19.34 -8.48 16.52
C GLU A 321 18.46 -8.98 15.37
N PRO A 322 18.73 -8.58 14.11
CA PRO A 322 17.98 -9.08 12.97
C PRO A 322 18.42 -10.50 12.57
N LEU A 323 17.50 -11.29 12.01
CA LEU A 323 17.92 -12.38 11.12
C LEU A 323 18.48 -11.76 9.85
N ILE A 324 19.54 -12.38 9.33
CA ILE A 324 20.12 -12.01 8.05
C ILE A 324 19.68 -13.04 7.01
N THR A 325 19.04 -12.57 5.95
CA THR A 325 18.61 -13.42 4.83
C THR A 325 19.80 -14.05 4.12
N GLY A 326 19.63 -15.26 3.59
CA GLY A 326 20.69 -16.12 3.05
C GLY A 326 21.54 -16.83 4.11
N GLN A 327 21.41 -16.48 5.40
CA GLN A 327 22.18 -17.14 6.46
C GLN A 327 21.41 -18.30 7.09
N LYS A 328 22.05 -19.47 7.13
CA LYS A 328 21.50 -20.64 7.80
C LYS A 328 21.46 -20.43 9.32
N VAL A 329 20.25 -20.44 9.87
CA VAL A 329 19.99 -20.39 11.31
C VAL A 329 19.23 -21.64 11.77
N SER A 330 19.39 -22.01 13.03
CA SER A 330 18.62 -23.13 13.61
C SER A 330 17.15 -22.74 13.80
N ASP A 331 16.25 -23.75 13.79
CA ASP A 331 14.83 -23.55 14.11
C ASP A 331 14.61 -22.90 15.47
N LYS A 332 15.47 -23.21 16.45
CA LYS A 332 15.43 -22.57 17.78
C LYS A 332 15.66 -21.06 17.69
N VAL A 333 16.59 -20.60 16.85
CA VAL A 333 16.82 -19.16 16.64
C VAL A 333 15.65 -18.55 15.89
N ARG A 334 15.21 -19.18 14.79
CA ARG A 334 14.10 -18.69 13.97
C ARG A 334 12.80 -18.56 14.77
N SER A 335 12.50 -19.51 15.65
CA SER A 335 11.30 -19.52 16.50
C SER A 335 11.21 -18.36 17.49
N GLN A 336 12.29 -17.59 17.70
CA GLN A 336 12.27 -16.41 18.55
C GLN A 336 11.64 -15.19 17.86
N TYR A 337 11.60 -15.18 16.54
CA TYR A 337 11.05 -14.09 15.75
C TYR A 337 9.55 -14.28 15.60
N LYS A 338 8.80 -13.72 16.55
CA LYS A 338 7.35 -13.88 16.68
C LYS A 338 6.61 -12.57 16.43
N SER A 339 5.35 -12.71 16.07
CA SER A 339 4.32 -11.66 16.05
C SER A 339 3.02 -12.27 16.60
N ASP A 340 2.10 -11.42 17.02
CA ASP A 340 0.75 -11.81 17.43
C ASP A 340 -0.26 -10.74 17.01
N LEU A 341 -1.54 -10.95 17.32
CA LEU A 341 -2.63 -10.06 16.89
C LEU A 341 -2.52 -8.63 17.47
N ASP A 342 -1.83 -8.45 18.60
CA ASP A 342 -1.66 -7.16 19.25
C ASP A 342 -0.33 -6.49 18.84
N ASN A 343 0.59 -7.26 18.25
CA ASN A 343 1.89 -6.82 17.73
C ASN A 343 2.10 -7.38 16.31
N PRO A 344 1.29 -6.96 15.32
CA PRO A 344 1.06 -7.78 14.13
C PRO A 344 1.96 -7.43 12.95
N TRP A 345 3.16 -6.93 13.22
CA TRP A 345 4.08 -6.49 12.18
C TRP A 345 5.30 -7.38 12.05
N ILE A 346 5.74 -7.49 10.80
CA ILE A 346 6.97 -8.11 10.36
C ILE A 346 7.64 -7.12 9.41
N ALA A 347 8.96 -7.00 9.50
CA ALA A 347 9.69 -5.99 8.76
C ALA A 347 10.93 -6.59 8.09
N ILE A 348 11.29 -6.03 6.95
CA ILE A 348 12.55 -6.28 6.27
C ILE A 348 13.19 -4.98 5.81
N SER A 349 14.53 -4.94 5.86
CA SER A 349 15.34 -3.82 5.38
C SER A 349 16.48 -4.32 4.51
N THR A 350 16.61 -3.74 3.32
CA THR A 350 17.73 -3.99 2.41
C THR A 350 19.02 -3.28 2.83
N GLY A 351 18.90 -2.24 3.66
CA GLY A 351 19.97 -1.25 3.86
C GLY A 351 20.28 -0.41 2.60
N LYS A 352 19.47 -0.53 1.53
CA LYS A 352 19.67 0.13 0.23
C LYS A 352 18.45 0.95 -0.16
N LYS A 353 18.06 1.89 0.70
CA LYS A 353 16.92 2.81 0.47
C LYS A 353 15.61 2.09 0.13
N TRP A 354 15.38 0.92 0.74
CA TRP A 354 14.10 0.23 0.66
C TRP A 354 13.92 -0.65 1.89
N ASP A 355 12.87 -0.36 2.62
CA ASP A 355 12.38 -1.06 3.79
C ASP A 355 10.89 -1.33 3.60
N MET A 356 10.40 -2.42 4.20
CA MET A 356 8.99 -2.75 4.13
C MET A 356 8.49 -3.37 5.44
N PHE A 357 7.25 -3.06 5.76
CA PHE A 357 6.44 -3.70 6.77
C PHE A 357 5.31 -4.50 6.12
N PHE A 358 5.12 -5.71 6.60
CA PHE A 358 3.93 -6.52 6.40
C PHE A 358 3.16 -6.53 7.72
N MET A 359 1.92 -6.04 7.71
CA MET A 359 1.08 -5.94 8.91
C MET A 359 -0.23 -6.70 8.74
N PHE A 360 -0.68 -7.36 9.81
CA PHE A 360 -1.98 -8.03 9.86
C PHE A 360 -2.94 -7.31 10.81
N ASN A 361 -4.17 -7.04 10.41
CA ASN A 361 -5.17 -6.45 11.31
C ASN A 361 -6.46 -7.28 11.31
N THR A 362 -7.18 -7.25 12.44
CA THR A 362 -8.47 -7.91 12.61
C THR A 362 -9.35 -7.17 13.60
N ILE A 363 -10.67 -7.40 13.53
CA ILE A 363 -11.64 -6.88 14.49
C ILE A 363 -11.58 -7.62 15.85
N LYS A 364 -12.01 -6.94 16.92
CA LYS A 364 -11.95 -7.42 18.33
C LYS A 364 -12.62 -8.79 18.59
N GLY A 365 -13.53 -9.25 17.72
CA GLY A 365 -14.24 -10.52 17.84
C GLY A 365 -13.67 -11.70 17.04
N PHE A 366 -12.72 -11.47 16.13
CA PHE A 366 -12.12 -12.52 15.31
C PHE A 366 -10.64 -12.66 15.66
N ARG A 367 -10.31 -13.76 16.36
CA ARG A 367 -8.95 -13.99 16.88
C ARG A 367 -8.40 -15.34 16.40
N PRO A 368 -7.95 -15.44 15.14
CA PRO A 368 -7.21 -16.60 14.68
C PRO A 368 -5.84 -16.67 15.38
N GLY A 369 -5.22 -17.85 15.37
CA GLY A 369 -3.79 -17.94 15.65
C GLY A 369 -3.01 -17.17 14.60
N LEU A 370 -2.12 -16.26 15.01
CA LEU A 370 -1.20 -15.54 14.12
C LEU A 370 0.24 -15.91 14.47
N GLN A 371 1.03 -16.27 13.46
CA GLN A 371 2.45 -16.53 13.62
C GLN A 371 3.25 -15.87 12.51
N ALA A 372 4.41 -15.31 12.85
CA ALA A 372 5.37 -14.88 11.84
C ALA A 372 5.91 -16.09 11.08
N LEU A 373 6.04 -15.93 9.77
CA LEU A 373 6.51 -16.94 8.85
C LEU A 373 7.76 -16.42 8.14
N TYR A 374 8.84 -17.21 8.20
CA TYR A 374 10.09 -16.96 7.50
C TYR A 374 10.59 -18.26 6.88
N ARG A 375 10.78 -18.24 5.56
CA ARG A 375 11.38 -19.33 4.78
C ARG A 375 12.47 -18.77 3.91
N ASP A 376 13.56 -19.49 3.77
CA ASP A 376 14.71 -19.03 3.02
C ASP A 376 15.41 -20.22 2.34
N SER A 377 15.13 -20.40 1.06
CA SER A 377 15.73 -21.47 0.28
C SER A 377 17.22 -21.23 -0.01
N GLY A 378 17.69 -19.97 0.05
CA GLY A 378 19.11 -19.64 0.02
C GLY A 378 19.84 -20.10 1.30
N ALA A 379 19.11 -20.11 2.43
CA ALA A 379 19.57 -20.68 3.69
C ALA A 379 19.35 -22.21 3.82
N GLY A 380 18.82 -22.86 2.77
CA GLY A 380 18.65 -24.32 2.69
C GLY A 380 17.23 -24.83 2.98
N ASP A 381 16.23 -23.95 3.11
CA ASP A 381 14.83 -24.37 3.18
C ASP A 381 14.33 -24.90 1.83
N LYS A 382 13.19 -25.61 1.84
CA LYS A 382 12.55 -26.07 0.60
C LYS A 382 11.92 -24.90 -0.15
N THR A 383 12.24 -24.77 -1.45
CA THR A 383 11.62 -23.81 -2.35
C THR A 383 10.09 -23.97 -2.41
N ASN A 384 9.37 -22.85 -2.36
CA ASN A 384 7.90 -22.80 -2.42
C ASN A 384 7.45 -22.18 -3.77
N LYS A 385 7.43 -23.02 -4.80
CA LYS A 385 7.05 -22.65 -6.17
C LYS A 385 5.63 -22.01 -6.25
N PRO A 386 5.33 -21.23 -7.31
CA PRO A 386 6.22 -20.88 -8.43
C PRO A 386 7.18 -19.73 -8.11
N GLU A 387 8.33 -19.74 -8.79
CA GLU A 387 9.30 -18.64 -8.86
C GLU A 387 9.41 -18.24 -10.34
N ARG A 388 9.29 -16.95 -10.66
CA ARG A 388 9.52 -16.40 -11.99
C ARG A 388 10.98 -16.00 -12.19
N PHE A 389 11.62 -15.53 -11.12
CA PHE A 389 13.01 -15.07 -11.15
C PHE A 389 13.94 -15.99 -10.38
N LYS A 390 15.15 -16.15 -10.90
CA LYS A 390 16.25 -16.75 -10.14
C LYS A 390 16.58 -15.82 -8.96
N GLY A 391 16.94 -16.37 -7.81
CA GLY A 391 17.27 -15.58 -6.62
C GLY A 391 16.06 -15.19 -5.76
N SER A 392 14.84 -15.58 -6.16
CA SER A 392 13.67 -15.57 -5.29
C SER A 392 13.83 -16.65 -4.23
N SER A 393 14.32 -16.26 -3.05
CA SER A 393 14.84 -17.21 -2.06
C SER A 393 14.28 -16.98 -0.66
N ALA A 394 14.08 -15.73 -0.25
CA ALA A 394 13.54 -15.36 1.04
C ALA A 394 12.04 -15.05 0.94
N GLU A 395 11.23 -15.78 1.70
CA GLU A 395 9.81 -15.55 1.88
C GLU A 395 9.52 -15.13 3.31
N LEU A 396 8.72 -14.07 3.46
CA LEU A 396 8.29 -13.60 4.76
C LEU A 396 6.83 -13.16 4.75
N GLY A 397 6.17 -13.32 5.88
CA GLY A 397 4.77 -12.96 6.04
C GLY A 397 4.20 -13.68 7.25
N VAL A 398 2.94 -14.08 7.19
CA VAL A 398 2.24 -14.63 8.35
C VAL A 398 1.55 -15.95 8.03
N LYS A 399 1.39 -16.76 9.07
CA LYS A 399 0.52 -17.92 9.09
C LYS A 399 -0.68 -17.64 10.00
N LEU A 400 -1.87 -17.88 9.47
CA LEU A 400 -3.10 -18.00 10.23
C LEU A 400 -3.41 -19.47 10.52
N SER A 401 -3.78 -19.75 11.77
CA SER A 401 -4.31 -21.05 12.22
C SER A 401 -5.55 -20.84 13.08
N ASP A 402 -6.21 -21.93 13.48
CA ASP A 402 -7.30 -21.92 14.47
C ASP A 402 -8.39 -20.89 14.11
N ILE A 403 -8.72 -20.82 12.82
CA ILE A 403 -9.56 -19.76 12.27
C ILE A 403 -10.99 -19.88 12.80
N PRO A 404 -11.53 -18.87 13.52
CA PRO A 404 -12.89 -18.91 14.04
C PRO A 404 -13.94 -19.05 12.93
N VAL A 405 -14.97 -19.87 13.18
CA VAL A 405 -16.09 -20.07 12.24
C VAL A 405 -17.40 -19.56 12.81
N GLY A 406 -18.38 -19.32 11.94
CA GLY A 406 -19.71 -18.85 12.28
C GLY A 406 -19.77 -17.38 12.71
N VAL A 407 -18.73 -16.62 12.40
CA VAL A 407 -18.61 -15.19 12.70
C VAL A 407 -18.31 -14.43 11.42
N ASP A 408 -19.01 -13.32 11.24
CA ASP A 408 -18.64 -12.31 10.25
C ASP A 408 -17.33 -11.67 10.71
N THR A 409 -16.36 -11.58 9.81
CA THR A 409 -15.05 -11.02 10.14
C THR A 409 -14.59 -9.98 9.13
N LYS A 410 -13.76 -9.07 9.62
CA LYS A 410 -12.95 -8.17 8.80
C LYS A 410 -11.51 -8.33 9.25
N LEU A 411 -10.64 -8.63 8.29
CA LEU A 411 -9.20 -8.71 8.46
C LEU A 411 -8.51 -7.95 7.35
N SER A 412 -7.24 -7.61 7.53
CA SER A 412 -6.44 -7.03 6.45
C SER A 412 -4.99 -7.45 6.49
N TYR A 413 -4.39 -7.53 5.31
CA TYR A 413 -2.95 -7.62 5.11
C TYR A 413 -2.49 -6.30 4.49
N ASN A 414 -1.59 -5.60 5.16
CA ASN A 414 -1.18 -4.26 4.76
C ASN A 414 0.32 -4.21 4.52
N LEU A 415 0.70 -3.64 3.39
CA LEU A 415 2.08 -3.44 2.98
C LEU A 415 2.40 -1.96 3.04
N TYR A 416 3.43 -1.60 3.82
CA TYR A 416 3.96 -0.25 3.91
C TYR A 416 5.43 -0.29 3.52
N PHE A 417 5.84 0.49 2.53
CA PHE A 417 7.22 0.45 2.05
C PHE A 417 7.73 1.84 1.73
N GLY A 418 9.03 2.04 1.94
CA GLY A 418 9.66 3.33 1.78
C GLY A 418 11.17 3.24 1.96
N PRO A 419 11.90 4.34 1.74
CA PRO A 419 13.34 4.26 1.65
C PRO A 419 14.10 4.12 2.98
N ASP A 420 13.51 4.52 4.11
CA ASP A 420 14.24 4.57 5.39
C ASP A 420 13.32 4.36 6.59
N LEU A 421 12.40 3.40 6.50
CA LEU A 421 11.47 3.13 7.60
C LEU A 421 12.19 2.54 8.84
N TRP A 422 13.36 1.92 8.67
CA TRP A 422 14.11 1.36 9.80
C TRP A 422 14.99 2.38 10.52
N GLN A 423 15.26 3.55 9.91
CA GLN A 423 16.12 4.61 10.47
C GLN A 423 17.36 4.03 11.15
N GLY A 424 18.14 3.23 10.40
CA GLY A 424 19.16 2.36 10.97
C GLY A 424 18.60 0.99 11.35
N ASN A 425 18.50 0.66 12.64
CA ASN A 425 18.02 -0.64 13.12
C ASN A 425 16.85 -0.51 14.12
N ASN A 426 15.97 0.47 13.88
CA ASN A 426 14.85 0.81 14.76
C ASN A 426 13.50 0.75 14.03
N PRO A 427 13.08 -0.42 13.51
CA PRO A 427 11.78 -0.58 12.87
C PRO A 427 10.60 -0.29 13.82
N GLU A 428 10.80 -0.35 15.14
CA GLU A 428 9.75 -0.13 16.13
C GLU A 428 9.13 1.28 16.05
N LYS A 429 9.94 2.30 15.75
CA LYS A 429 9.40 3.67 15.63
C LYS A 429 8.45 3.78 14.44
N ALA A 430 8.87 3.32 13.26
CA ALA A 430 8.00 3.35 12.08
C ALA A 430 6.77 2.46 12.27
N ALA A 431 6.91 1.28 12.88
CA ALA A 431 5.76 0.44 13.21
C ALA A 431 4.78 1.16 14.15
N PHE A 432 5.27 1.84 15.18
CA PHE A 432 4.44 2.65 16.07
C PHE A 432 3.73 3.76 15.30
N ASP A 433 4.44 4.54 14.50
CA ASP A 433 3.86 5.65 13.75
C ASP A 433 2.80 5.16 12.73
N ILE A 434 3.05 4.06 12.03
CA ILE A 434 2.09 3.44 11.08
C ILE A 434 0.82 2.97 11.82
N LEU A 435 0.97 2.32 12.97
CA LEU A 435 -0.15 1.82 13.77
C LEU A 435 -0.86 2.93 14.57
N ASN A 436 -0.25 4.11 14.68
CA ASN A 436 -0.80 5.28 15.36
C ASN A 436 -0.72 6.49 14.40
N PRO A 437 -1.65 6.56 13.41
CA PRO A 437 -1.73 7.69 12.48
C PRO A 437 -1.81 9.02 13.21
N ALA A 438 -1.35 10.08 12.56
CA ALA A 438 -1.35 11.40 13.16
C ALA A 438 -2.77 11.92 13.38
N ILE A 439 -3.00 12.55 14.53
CA ILE A 439 -4.32 13.03 14.92
C ILE A 439 -4.54 14.42 14.34
N VAL A 440 -5.60 14.55 13.53
CA VAL A 440 -6.06 15.85 13.03
C VAL A 440 -6.96 16.53 14.05
N ILE A 441 -6.62 17.76 14.39
CA ILE A 441 -7.47 18.69 15.12
C ILE A 441 -8.26 19.49 14.08
N VAL A 442 -9.58 19.26 14.05
CA VAL A 442 -10.52 20.03 13.20
C VAL A 442 -10.96 21.27 13.98
N LYS A 443 -10.67 22.45 13.44
CA LYS A 443 -11.14 23.72 14.00
C LYS A 443 -12.17 24.32 13.07
N GLU A 444 -13.42 24.35 13.52
CA GLU A 444 -14.49 25.03 12.79
C GLU A 444 -14.25 26.54 12.81
N ASN A 445 -14.29 27.16 11.64
CA ASN A 445 -14.16 28.60 11.53
C ASN A 445 -15.55 29.25 11.61
N LEU A 446 -15.97 29.61 12.82
CA LEU A 446 -17.30 30.19 13.12
C LEU A 446 -17.56 31.55 12.43
N ILE A 447 -16.55 32.15 11.79
CA ILE A 447 -16.73 33.36 10.97
C ILE A 447 -17.55 33.05 9.71
N ALA A 448 -17.75 31.77 9.39
CA ALA A 448 -18.49 31.30 8.22
C ALA A 448 -20.04 31.37 8.35
N ILE A 449 -20.58 31.81 9.49
CA ILE A 449 -22.03 31.99 9.69
C ILE A 449 -22.36 33.48 9.60
N ASN A 450 -22.53 34.01 8.39
CA ASN A 450 -23.31 35.21 8.10
C ASN A 450 -23.73 35.22 6.63
#